data_AF-A0A2T5G8V5-F1
#
_entry.id   AF-A0A2T5G8V5-F1
#
_cell.length_a   1.000
_cell.length_b   1.000
_cell.length_c   1.000
_cell.angle_alpha   90.00
_cell.angle_beta   90.00
_cell.angle_gamma   90.00
#
_symmetry.space_group_name_H-M   'P 1'
#
loop_
_entity.id
_entity.type
_entity.pdbx_description
1 polymer ?
#
loop_
_entity_poly.entity_id
_entity_poly.type
_entity_poly.pdbx_seq_one_letter_code
_entity_poly.pdbx_strand_id
1 'polypeptide(L)'
;MLKCLQHESDSSFEPCFPGLIKENLVKKDQLFFGQPAGPTGFSFTPVEVRERDFKVVRYKGTVIKGWMGKYRLTGDPQLLEVALSAGLGAKNSQGFGCCELVEEED
;
A
#
# COMPACT_ATOMS: atom_id res chain seq x y z
N MET A 1 6.13 3.95 3.97
CA MET A 1 6.45 4.03 2.52
C MET A 1 5.75 2.90 1.79
N LEU A 2 4.65 3.20 1.09
CA LEU A 2 4.01 2.26 0.18
C LEU A 2 4.92 2.02 -1.02
N LYS A 3 5.33 0.78 -1.22
CA LYS A 3 6.17 0.40 -2.37
C LYS A 3 5.28 0.31 -3.61
N CYS A 4 5.49 1.21 -4.57
CA CYS A 4 4.97 1.05 -5.92
C CYS A 4 6.07 0.38 -6.78
N LEU A 5 5.80 -0.83 -7.27
CA LEU A 5 6.59 -1.42 -8.34
C LEU A 5 6.22 -0.69 -9.63
N GLN A 6 6.94 0.39 -9.94
CA GLN A 6 6.91 0.91 -11.31
C GLN A 6 7.65 -0.09 -12.20
N HIS A 7 6.94 -0.68 -13.16
CA HIS A 7 7.58 -1.17 -14.37
C HIS A 7 8.14 0.06 -15.10
N GLU A 8 9.37 -0.02 -15.61
CA GLU A 8 10.12 1.10 -16.20
C GLU A 8 9.46 1.63 -17.48
N SER A 9 8.40 2.46 -17.41
CA SER A 9 7.93 3.23 -18.59
C SER A 9 6.80 4.23 -18.32
N ASP A 10 6.77 4.98 -17.21
CA ASP A 10 5.82 6.11 -17.15
C ASP A 10 6.35 7.32 -16.36
N SER A 11 6.42 8.46 -17.04
CA SER A 11 6.88 9.75 -16.51
C SER A 11 5.74 10.63 -16.00
N SER A 12 4.60 10.03 -15.68
CA SER A 12 3.47 10.68 -15.04
C SER A 12 3.56 10.48 -13.54
N PHE A 13 3.33 11.55 -12.78
CA PHE A 13 3.19 11.51 -11.32
C PHE A 13 1.98 10.63 -10.96
N GLU A 14 2.17 9.32 -10.84
CA GLU A 14 1.12 8.39 -10.40
C GLU A 14 1.44 7.87 -8.98
N PRO A 15 0.79 8.44 -7.95
CA PRO A 15 1.15 8.19 -6.55
C PRO A 15 0.81 6.78 -6.07
N CYS A 16 -0.03 6.01 -6.77
CA CYS A 16 -0.30 4.62 -6.41
C CYS A 16 -1.01 3.83 -7.51
N PHE A 17 -0.85 2.50 -7.48
CA PHE A 17 -1.67 1.56 -8.24
C PHE A 17 -2.64 0.84 -7.27
N PRO A 18 -3.89 1.29 -7.11
CA PRO A 18 -4.86 0.68 -6.18
C PRO A 18 -5.06 -0.83 -6.41
N GLY A 19 -4.98 -1.28 -7.68
CA GLY A 19 -5.06 -2.69 -8.04
C GLY A 19 -3.96 -3.54 -7.41
N LEU A 20 -2.70 -3.08 -7.45
CA LEU A 20 -1.57 -3.80 -6.86
C LEU A 20 -1.66 -3.88 -5.34
N ILE A 21 -2.14 -2.82 -4.70
CA ILE A 21 -2.38 -2.81 -3.24
C ILE A 21 -3.47 -3.81 -2.87
N LYS A 22 -4.59 -3.78 -3.60
CA LYS A 22 -5.71 -4.70 -3.41
C LYS A 22 -5.27 -6.15 -3.55
N GLU A 23 -4.62 -6.50 -4.66
CA GLU A 23 -4.14 -7.86 -4.91
C GLU A 23 -3.14 -8.33 -3.85
N ASN A 24 -2.27 -7.44 -3.39
CA ASN A 24 -1.32 -7.76 -2.33
C ASN A 24 -2.02 -8.04 -1.00
N LEU A 25 -3.02 -7.24 -0.63
CA LEU A 25 -3.79 -7.44 0.59
C LEU A 25 -4.63 -8.72 0.53
N VAL A 26 -5.31 -9.00 -0.58
CA VAL A 26 -6.09 -10.25 -0.74
C VAL A 26 -5.19 -11.49 -0.59
N LYS A 27 -3.98 -11.45 -1.16
CA LYS A 27 -3.00 -12.54 -0.99
C LYS A 27 -2.56 -12.68 0.47
N LYS A 28 -2.35 -11.58 1.18
CA LYS A 28 -1.99 -11.62 2.61
C LYS A 28 -3.14 -12.16 3.45
N ASP A 29 -4.35 -11.68 3.21
CA ASP A 29 -5.56 -12.11 3.88
C ASP A 29 -5.79 -13.62 3.74
N GLN A 30 -5.65 -14.16 2.52
CA GLN A 30 -5.67 -15.59 2.29
C GLN A 30 -4.60 -16.35 3.09
N LEU A 31 -3.40 -15.79 3.29
CA LEU A 31 -2.36 -16.42 4.10
C LEU A 31 -2.68 -16.39 5.61
N PHE A 32 -3.36 -15.34 6.10
CA PHE A 32 -3.73 -15.23 7.51
C PHE A 32 -4.96 -16.08 7.87
N PHE A 33 -5.96 -16.13 6.99
CA PHE A 33 -7.28 -16.68 7.33
C PHE A 33 -7.72 -17.86 6.46
N GLY A 34 -6.92 -18.25 5.45
CA GLY A 34 -7.17 -19.41 4.59
C GLY A 34 -8.25 -19.21 3.52
N GLN A 35 -9.22 -18.32 3.76
CA GLN A 35 -10.20 -17.88 2.77
C GLN A 35 -10.11 -16.36 2.61
N PRO A 36 -9.96 -15.83 1.38
CA PRO A 36 -9.91 -14.40 1.18
C PRO A 36 -11.29 -13.78 1.45
N ALA A 37 -11.32 -12.68 2.20
CA ALA A 37 -12.44 -11.76 2.26
C ALA A 37 -12.83 -11.38 0.82
N GLY A 38 -14.14 -11.31 0.55
CA GLY A 38 -14.64 -10.94 -0.76
C GLY A 38 -14.03 -9.60 -1.20
N PRO A 39 -13.42 -9.49 -2.39
CA PRO A 39 -12.73 -8.27 -2.83
C PRO A 39 -13.68 -7.10 -3.13
N THR A 40 -14.96 -7.25 -2.83
CA THR A 40 -16.03 -6.27 -3.04
C THR A 40 -15.90 -5.12 -2.05
N GLY A 41 -15.95 -3.89 -2.54
CA GLY A 41 -15.93 -2.69 -1.70
C GLY A 41 -14.55 -2.18 -1.28
N PHE A 42 -13.46 -2.86 -1.67
CA PHE A 42 -12.11 -2.32 -1.41
C PHE A 42 -11.82 -1.10 -2.27
N SER A 43 -11.49 0.03 -1.64
CA SER A 43 -10.95 1.22 -2.30
C SER A 43 -9.68 1.70 -1.59
N PHE A 44 -8.78 2.30 -2.37
CA PHE A 44 -7.54 2.88 -1.90
C PHE A 44 -7.34 4.18 -2.67
N THR A 45 -7.38 5.31 -1.97
CA THR A 45 -7.30 6.64 -2.61
C THR A 45 -6.32 7.53 -1.87
N PRO A 46 -5.48 8.30 -2.58
CA PRO A 46 -4.62 9.30 -1.94
C PRO A 46 -5.48 10.43 -1.38
N VAL A 47 -5.23 10.82 -0.12
CA VAL A 47 -5.87 11.98 0.53
C VAL A 47 -4.87 13.13 0.61
N GLU A 48 -3.64 12.85 1.03
CA GLU A 48 -2.58 13.85 1.10
C GLU A 48 -1.27 13.22 0.63
N VAL A 49 -0.95 13.41 -0.67
CA VAL A 49 0.28 12.93 -1.30
C VAL A 49 0.82 14.03 -2.22
N ARG A 50 2.09 14.37 -2.05
CA ARG A 50 2.80 15.41 -2.81
C ARG A 50 4.06 14.84 -3.44
N GLU A 51 4.67 15.54 -4.39
CA GLU A 51 5.96 15.13 -5.01
C GLU A 51 7.06 14.84 -4.01
N ARG A 52 7.16 15.65 -2.93
CA ARG A 52 8.13 15.41 -1.86
C ARG A 52 7.97 14.06 -1.15
N ASP A 53 6.79 13.45 -1.27
CA ASP A 53 6.46 12.17 -0.64
C ASP A 53 6.91 10.98 -1.49
N PHE A 54 7.31 11.21 -2.74
CA PHE A 54 8.02 10.22 -3.54
C PHE A 54 9.41 9.98 -2.94
N LYS A 55 9.72 8.71 -2.65
CA LYS A 55 10.99 8.29 -2.08
C LYS A 55 11.63 7.22 -2.94
N VAL A 56 12.92 7.39 -3.16
CA VAL A 56 13.80 6.40 -3.80
C VAL A 56 14.81 5.93 -2.77
N VAL A 57 14.74 4.65 -2.41
CA VAL A 57 15.60 4.02 -1.40
C VAL A 57 16.44 2.95 -2.08
N ARG A 58 17.76 3.01 -1.89
CA ARG A 58 18.67 1.92 -2.30
C ARG A 58 18.84 0.97 -1.13
N TYR A 59 18.44 -0.28 -1.30
CA TYR A 59 18.54 -1.31 -0.27
C TYR A 59 19.03 -2.63 -0.86
N LYS A 60 20.15 -3.15 -0.34
CA LYS A 60 20.78 -4.41 -0.77
C LYS A 60 20.90 -4.53 -2.30
N GLY A 61 21.46 -3.51 -2.95
CA GLY A 61 21.66 -3.47 -4.40
C GLY A 61 20.37 -3.27 -5.23
N THR A 62 19.20 -3.20 -4.60
CA THR A 62 17.92 -2.93 -5.27
C THR A 62 17.51 -1.47 -5.09
N VAL A 63 17.06 -0.82 -6.17
CA VAL A 63 16.36 0.47 -6.09
C VAL A 63 14.89 0.21 -5.78
N ILE A 64 14.40 0.79 -4.69
CA ILE A 64 13.01 0.72 -4.25
C ILE A 64 12.41 2.10 -4.39
N LYS A 65 11.35 2.22 -5.18
CA LYS A 65 10.56 3.43 -5.31
C LYS A 65 9.26 3.26 -4.53
N GLY A 66 8.80 4.34 -3.89
CA GLY A 66 7.57 4.31 -3.13
C GLY A 66 7.11 5.69 -2.73
N TRP A 67 5.92 5.72 -2.15
CA TRP A 67 5.25 6.94 -1.75
C TRP A 67 4.98 6.95 -0.25
N MET A 68 5.21 8.10 0.37
CA MET A 68 4.67 8.45 1.67
C MET A 68 3.35 9.21 1.46
N GLY A 69 2.61 9.46 2.54
CA GLY A 69 1.41 10.29 2.51
C GLY A 69 0.24 9.65 3.24
N LYS A 70 -0.88 10.35 3.23
CA LYS A 70 -2.15 9.89 3.80
C LYS A 70 -3.02 9.31 2.70
N TYR A 71 -3.63 8.17 3.00
CA TYR A 71 -4.48 7.43 2.09
C TYR A 71 -5.77 7.03 2.80
N ARG A 72 -6.88 7.08 2.09
CA ARG A 72 -8.16 6.55 2.55
C ARG A 72 -8.35 5.16 2.00
N LEU A 73 -8.55 4.22 2.90
CA LEU A 73 -8.84 2.83 2.61
C LEU A 73 -10.28 2.54 3.04
N THR A 74 -11.04 1.91 2.17
CA THR A 74 -12.34 1.33 2.51
C THR A 74 -12.33 -0.13 2.11
N GLY A 75 -13.10 -0.98 2.78
CA GLY A 75 -13.20 -2.38 2.43
C GLY A 75 -13.69 -3.22 3.58
N ASP A 76 -13.62 -4.54 3.41
CA ASP A 76 -13.91 -5.49 4.47
C ASP A 76 -13.03 -5.23 5.71
N PRO A 77 -13.58 -5.17 6.94
CA PRO A 77 -12.82 -4.94 8.16
C PRO A 77 -11.62 -5.89 8.33
N GLN A 78 -11.75 -7.15 7.92
CA GLN A 78 -10.68 -8.15 7.97
C GLN A 78 -9.51 -7.74 7.06
N LEU A 79 -9.81 -7.28 5.84
CA LEU A 79 -8.80 -6.84 4.89
C LEU A 79 -8.08 -5.56 5.38
N LEU A 80 -8.80 -4.67 6.08
CA LEU A 80 -8.23 -3.48 6.70
C LEU A 80 -7.32 -3.83 7.89
N GLU A 81 -7.71 -4.82 8.70
CA GLU A 81 -6.87 -5.34 9.79
C GLU A 81 -5.56 -5.94 9.25
N VAL A 82 -5.61 -6.67 8.14
CA VAL A 82 -4.42 -7.18 7.45
C VAL A 82 -3.53 -6.03 6.96
N ALA A 83 -4.10 -4.95 6.45
CA ALA A 83 -3.34 -3.79 6.02
C ALA A 83 -2.55 -3.16 7.18
N LEU A 84 -3.18 -3.02 8.35
CA LEU A 84 -2.53 -2.49 9.56
C LEU A 84 -1.47 -3.45 10.11
N SER A 85 -1.78 -4.75 10.14
CA SER A 85 -0.94 -5.76 10.80
C SER A 85 0.25 -6.19 9.94
N ALA A 86 0.05 -6.38 8.64
CA ALA A 86 1.06 -6.88 7.71
C ALA A 86 1.67 -5.78 6.81
N GLY A 87 1.14 -4.56 6.89
CA GLY A 87 1.50 -3.44 6.04
C GLY A 87 0.93 -3.56 4.63
N LEU A 88 1.01 -2.46 3.87
CA LEU A 88 0.56 -2.33 2.50
C LEU A 88 1.68 -2.66 1.50
N GLY A 89 1.32 -3.24 0.34
CA GLY A 89 2.27 -3.54 -0.72
C GLY A 89 3.33 -4.59 -0.35
N ALA A 90 4.50 -4.53 -0.98
CA ALA A 90 5.53 -5.57 -0.86
C ALA A 90 6.72 -5.15 0.03
N LYS A 91 7.61 -6.12 0.32
CA LYS A 91 8.83 -5.96 1.12
C LYS A 91 8.56 -5.52 2.58
N ASN A 92 7.46 -5.95 3.17
CA ASN A 92 7.07 -5.56 4.53
C ASN A 92 8.12 -5.96 5.58
N SER A 93 8.64 -7.18 5.51
CA SER A 93 9.73 -7.65 6.38
C SER A 93 11.07 -6.92 6.17
N GLN A 94 11.17 -6.02 5.20
CA GLN A 94 12.34 -5.16 4.98
C GLN A 94 12.08 -3.70 5.42
N GLY A 95 10.98 -3.44 6.13
CA GLY A 95 10.64 -2.11 6.67
C GLY A 95 9.80 -1.22 5.75
N PHE A 96 9.14 -1.78 4.74
CA PHE A 96 8.29 -1.02 3.81
C PHE A 96 6.80 -1.29 4.05
N GLY A 97 5.95 -0.34 3.68
CA GLY A 97 4.51 -0.53 3.67
C GLY A 97 3.79 -0.46 5.02
N CYS A 98 4.48 -0.33 6.15
CA CYS A 98 3.82 -0.07 7.43
C CYS A 98 3.03 1.24 7.38
N CYS A 99 1.84 1.21 7.96
CA CYS A 99 0.89 2.32 8.05
C CYS A 99 0.24 2.32 9.43
N GLU A 100 -0.28 3.47 9.82
CA GLU A 100 -1.02 3.68 11.05
C GLU A 100 -2.38 4.29 10.74
N LEU A 101 -3.35 4.07 11.62
CA LEU A 101 -4.61 4.79 11.58
C LEU A 101 -4.36 6.23 11.99
N VAL A 102 -4.93 7.16 11.22
CA VAL A 102 -4.91 8.58 11.53
C VAL A 102 -6.36 9.03 11.73
N GLU A 103 -6.60 9.85 12.75
CA GLU A 103 -7.90 10.49 12.93
C GLU A 103 -8.12 11.49 11.78
N GLU A 104 -9.35 11.56 11.27
CA GLU A 104 -9.72 12.62 10.33
C GLU A 104 -9.89 13.91 11.17
N GLU A 105 -9.01 14.89 10.94
CA GLU A 105 -9.18 16.24 11.47
C GLU A 105 -10.09 17.00 10.50
N ASP A 106 -11.32 17.33 10.96
CA ASP A 106 -12.30 18.16 10.24
C ASP A 106 -11.89 19.65 10.17
#